data_AF-A0A7Y0SIS3-F1
#
_entry.id   AF-A0A7Y0SIS3-F1
#
_cell.length_a   1.000
_cell.length_b   1.000
_cell.length_c   1.000
_cell.angle_alpha   90.00
_cell.angle_beta   90.00
_cell.angle_gamma   90.00
#
_symmetry.space_group_name_H-M   'P 1'
#
loop_
_entity.id
_entity.type
_entity.pdbx_description
1 polymer ?
#
loop_
_entity_poly.entity_id
_entity_poly.type
_entity_poly.pdbx_seq_one_letter_code
_entity_poly.pdbx_strand_id
1 'polypeptide(L)' 'MTQFTHINASGEANMVDVSAKTETVREARAEAFVHMAPETLQLIVSGQHHKGDVFATARIAGIQAAKKTWDLIPL' A
#
# COMPACT_ATOMS: atom_id res chain seq x y z
N MET A 1 -9.87 17.77 -21.05
CA MET A 1 -9.93 17.81 -19.58
C MET A 1 -10.01 16.37 -19.08
N THR A 2 -9.11 15.96 -18.20
CA THR A 2 -9.14 14.66 -17.55
C THR A 2 -10.34 14.62 -16.60
N GLN A 3 -11.34 13.82 -16.94
CA GLN A 3 -12.54 13.64 -16.13
C GLN A 3 -12.20 12.70 -14.96
N PHE A 4 -12.52 13.11 -13.73
CA PHE A 4 -12.36 12.24 -12.56
C PHE A 4 -13.32 11.06 -12.65
N THR A 5 -12.82 9.85 -12.41
CA THR A 5 -13.65 8.63 -12.48
C THR A 5 -14.31 8.28 -11.15
N HIS A 6 -13.68 8.62 -10.02
CA HIS A 6 -14.23 8.38 -8.67
C HIS A 6 -15.10 9.51 -8.13
N ILE A 7 -15.47 10.47 -8.98
CA ILE A 7 -16.34 11.61 -8.64
C ILE A 7 -17.51 11.60 -9.62
N ASN A 8 -18.75 11.67 -9.11
CA ASN A 8 -19.96 11.71 -9.93
C ASN A 8 -20.19 13.11 -10.54
N ALA A 9 -21.22 13.25 -11.36
CA ALA A 9 -21.58 14.52 -12.01
C ALA A 9 -21.98 15.64 -11.02
N SER A 10 -22.37 15.28 -9.80
CA SER A 10 -22.71 16.19 -8.71
C SER A 10 -21.49 16.61 -7.88
N GLY A 11 -20.29 16.07 -8.16
CA GLY A 11 -19.07 16.35 -7.41
C GLY A 11 -18.86 15.46 -6.18
N GLU A 12 -19.64 14.39 -6.03
CA GLU A 12 -19.60 13.49 -4.87
C GLU A 12 -18.79 12.22 -5.17
N ALA A 13 -18.22 11.64 -4.10
CA ALA A 13 -17.48 10.38 -4.14
C ALA A 13 -18.37 9.21 -4.65
N ASN A 14 -17.91 8.49 -5.67
CA ASN A 14 -18.64 7.34 -6.23
C ASN A 14 -17.71 6.22 -6.68
N MET A 15 -18.07 4.97 -6.37
CA MET A 15 -17.32 3.80 -6.82
C MET A 15 -17.64 3.53 -8.30
N VAL A 16 -16.60 3.38 -9.11
CA VAL A 16 -16.75 3.13 -10.56
C VAL A 16 -17.25 1.70 -10.77
N ASP A 17 -18.38 1.55 -11.46
CA ASP A 17 -18.80 0.24 -11.92
C ASP A 17 -17.84 -0.28 -13.00
N VAL A 18 -17.26 -1.46 -12.74
CA VAL A 18 -16.33 -2.14 -13.64
C VAL A 18 -16.87 -3.47 -14.16
N SER A 19 -18.14 -3.78 -13.90
CA SER A 19 -18.76 -5.09 -14.21
C SER A 19 -18.73 -5.45 -15.71
N ALA A 20 -18.76 -4.45 -16.59
CA ALA A 20 -18.69 -4.66 -18.04
C ALA A 20 -17.25 -4.87 -18.57
N LYS A 21 -16.22 -4.71 -17.74
CA LYS A 21 -14.83 -4.87 -18.17
C LYS A 21 -14.46 -6.35 -18.25
N THR A 22 -13.76 -6.75 -19.30
CA THR A 22 -13.22 -8.12 -19.42
C THR A 22 -12.15 -8.37 -18.35
N GLU A 23 -12.24 -9.53 -17.70
CA GLU A 23 -11.21 -9.98 -16.75
C GLU A 23 -9.89 -10.28 -17.48
N THR A 24 -8.80 -9.78 -16.93
CA THR A 24 -7.44 -10.01 -17.43
C THR A 24 -6.48 -10.17 -16.25
N VAL A 25 -5.34 -10.81 -16.48
CA VAL A 25 -4.25 -10.80 -15.50
C VAL A 25 -3.70 -9.37 -15.37
N ARG A 26 -3.59 -8.88 -14.14
CA ARG A 26 -3.10 -7.53 -13.82
C ARG A 26 -1.98 -7.63 -12.78
N GLU A 27 -0.92 -6.85 -12.97
CA GLU A 27 0.21 -6.75 -12.04
C GLU A 27 0.53 -5.27 -11.81
N ALA A 28 0.91 -4.93 -10.58
CA ALA A 28 1.42 -3.61 -10.21
C ALA A 28 2.61 -3.77 -9.25
N ARG A 29 3.59 -2.88 -9.35
CA ARG A 29 4.78 -2.84 -8.47
C ARG A 29 4.94 -1.43 -7.91
N ALA A 30 5.28 -1.34 -6.63
CA ALA A 30 5.55 -0.09 -5.94
C ALA A 30 6.74 -0.27 -4.98
N GLU A 31 7.41 0.83 -4.65
CA GLU A 31 8.52 0.87 -3.70
C GLU A 31 8.35 2.02 -2.71
N ALA A 32 9.02 1.92 -1.56
CA ALA A 32 9.02 2.96 -0.53
C ALA A 32 10.37 2.98 0.21
N PHE A 33 10.72 4.15 0.73
CA PHE A 33 11.96 4.37 1.48
C PHE A 33 11.65 4.87 2.88
N VAL A 34 12.38 4.36 3.86
CA VAL A 34 12.36 4.86 5.24
C VAL A 34 13.71 5.47 5.54
N HIS A 35 13.77 6.80 5.57
CA HIS A 35 14.97 7.52 5.97
C HIS A 35 15.15 7.46 7.49
N MET A 36 16.38 7.18 7.94
CA MET A 36 16.71 7.05 9.35
C MET A 36 18.17 7.43 9.60
N ALA A 37 18.53 7.61 10.87
CA ALA A 37 19.91 7.84 11.28
C ALA A 37 20.78 6.59 11.03
N PRO A 38 22.10 6.76 10.76
CA PRO A 38 23.01 5.64 10.54
C PRO A 38 23.04 4.63 11.70
N GLU A 39 22.95 5.10 12.94
CA GLU A 39 22.97 4.27 14.15
C GLU A 39 21.73 3.37 14.23
N THR A 40 20.56 3.89 13.82
CA THR A 40 19.32 3.11 13.75
C THR A 40 19.44 1.98 12.73
N LEU A 41 19.99 2.27 11.55
CA LEU A 41 20.19 1.25 10.53
C LEU A 41 21.16 0.16 11.02
N GLN A 42 22.24 0.53 11.70
CA GLN A 42 23.18 -0.43 12.29
C GLN A 42 22.53 -1.35 13.33
N LEU A 43 21.64 -0.82 14.18
CA LEU A 43 20.89 -1.63 15.14
C LEU A 43 19.96 -2.64 14.45
N ILE A 44 19.34 -2.24 13.34
CA ILE A 44 18.46 -3.10 12.55
C ILE A 44 19.26 -4.21 11.88
N VAL A 45 20.35 -3.86 11.19
CA VAL A 45 21.18 -4.82 10.44
C VAL A 45 21.91 -5.80 11.36
N SER A 46 22.34 -5.35 12.54
CA SER A 46 22.99 -6.21 13.53
C SER A 46 22.03 -7.14 14.28
N GLY A 47 20.71 -6.99 14.10
CA GLY A 47 19.69 -7.80 14.79
C GLY A 47 19.58 -7.50 16.28
N GLN A 48 20.20 -6.42 16.77
CA GLN A 48 20.24 -6.05 18.20
C GLN A 48 19.09 -5.12 18.60
N HIS A 49 18.15 -4.85 17.68
CA HIS A 49 16.99 -4.04 18.00
C HIS A 49 16.10 -4.75 19.05
N HIS A 50 15.77 -4.06 20.14
CA HIS A 50 15.04 -4.62 21.29
C HIS A 50 13.63 -5.17 20.97
N LYS A 51 13.10 -4.85 19.78
CA LYS A 51 11.81 -5.36 19.27
C LYS A 51 11.94 -6.63 18.41
N GLY A 52 13.14 -7.16 18.23
CA GLY A 52 13.42 -8.32 17.38
C GLY A 52 13.58 -7.97 15.89
N ASP A 53 13.28 -8.93 15.02
CA ASP A 53 13.43 -8.78 13.56
C ASP A 53 12.37 -7.83 12.98
N VAL A 54 12.80 -6.59 12.73
CA VAL A 54 11.96 -5.54 12.16
C VAL A 54 11.65 -5.78 10.68
N PHE A 55 12.53 -6.46 9.92
CA PHE A 55 12.28 -6.74 8.51
C PHE A 55 11.26 -7.87 8.34
N ALA A 56 11.34 -8.92 9.15
CA ALA A 56 10.32 -9.97 9.15
C ALA A 56 8.93 -9.40 9.47
N THR A 57 8.85 -8.59 10.53
CA THR A 57 7.61 -7.93 10.93
C THR A 57 7.06 -7.04 9.82
N ALA A 58 7.91 -6.20 9.20
CA ALA A 58 7.51 -5.32 8.11
C ALA A 58 7.01 -6.07 6.87
N ARG A 59 7.62 -7.19 6.50
CA ARG A 59 7.16 -8.03 5.37
C ARG A 59 5.74 -8.56 5.61
N ILE A 60 5.48 -9.11 6.80
CA ILE A 60 4.16 -9.64 7.13
C ILE A 60 3.12 -8.51 7.19
N ALA A 61 3.48 -7.38 7.78
CA ALA A 61 2.62 -6.20 7.81
C ALA A 61 2.24 -5.72 6.39
N GLY A 62 3.21 -5.65 5.46
CA GLY A 62 2.97 -5.27 4.07
C GLY A 62 2.02 -6.22 3.32
N ILE A 63 2.21 -7.53 3.48
CA ILE A 63 1.31 -8.54 2.86
C ILE A 63 -0.11 -8.43 3.44
N GLN A 64 -0.24 -8.23 4.75
CA GLN A 64 -1.54 -8.06 5.39
C GLN A 64 -2.21 -6.74 4.96
N ALA A 65 -1.45 -5.67 4.83
CA ALA A 65 -1.94 -4.37 4.37
C ALA A 65 -2.46 -4.44 2.92
N ALA A 66 -1.75 -5.11 2.03
CA ALA A 66 -2.16 -5.26 0.62
C ALA A 66 -3.53 -5.95 0.47
N LYS A 67 -3.84 -6.93 1.34
CA LYS A 67 -5.14 -7.62 1.34
C LYS A 67 -6.28 -6.80 1.96
N LYS A 68 -5.93 -5.77 2.75
CA LYS A 68 -6.88 -4.85 3.39
C LYS A 68 -7.00 -3.52 2.65
N THR A 69 -6.37 -3.36 1.49
CA THR A 69 -6.37 -2.07 0.78
C THR A 69 -7.79 -1.55 0.52
N TRP A 70 -8.73 -2.41 0.16
CA TRP A 70 -10.13 -2.02 -0.09
C TRP A 70 -10.91 -1.59 1.17
N ASP A 71 -10.46 -2.00 2.36
CA ASP A 71 -11.02 -1.58 3.65
C ASP A 71 -10.41 -0.23 4.09
N LEU A 72 -9.17 0.04 3.67
CA LEU A 72 -8.41 1.24 4.02
C LEU A 72 -8.62 2.41 3.04
N ILE A 73 -8.82 2.11 1.76
CA ILE A 73 -8.98 3.10 0.68
C ILE A 73 -10.48 3.17 0.33
N PRO A 74 -11.17 4.29 0.59
CA PRO A 74 -12.63 4.36 0.49
C PRO A 74 -13.25 4.09 -0.89
N LEU A 75 -12.50 4.29 -1.98
CA LEU A 75 -12.96 4.14 -3.37
C LEU A 75 -11.88 3.55 -4.27
#